data_AF-M6ZHE8-F1
#
_entry.id   AF-M6ZHE8-F1
#
_cell.length_a   1.000
_cell.length_b   1.000
_cell.length_c   1.000
_cell.angle_alpha   90.00
_cell.angle_beta   90.00
_cell.angle_gamma   90.00
#
_symmetry.space_group_name_H-M   'P 1'
#
loop_
_entity.id
_entity.type
_entity.pdbx_description
1 polymer ?
#
loop_
_entity_poly.entity_id
_entity_poly.type
_entity_poly.pdbx_seq_one_letter_code
_entity_poly.pdbx_strand_id
1 'polypeptide(L)'
;MCGIVGYAGKKNAESVLVVGLICLEYRGYDSAGIAVLDQGDILVRKSKGKIKDLEAYLREFPAPGNVGIGHTRWATHGEPNQINAHPHTDTNSTVAVVHNGIIENYLELKSQLKKKGHVFQSLTDTEVLPHLLEESKKTESLIKIHF
;
A
#
# COMPACT_ATOMS: atom_id res chain seq x y z
N MET A 1 -0.03 -11.73 11.66
CA MET A 1 0.92 -10.60 11.68
C MET A 1 1.36 -10.35 10.26
N CYS A 2 1.02 -9.25 9.61
CA CYS A 2 1.27 -8.94 8.19
C CYS A 2 2.72 -9.11 7.67
N GLY A 3 2.91 -9.09 6.36
CA GLY A 3 4.21 -9.15 5.67
C GLY A 3 4.44 -7.98 4.71
N ILE A 4 5.68 -7.48 4.62
CA ILE A 4 6.10 -6.41 3.69
C ILE A 4 7.26 -6.93 2.84
N VAL A 5 7.23 -6.61 1.55
CA VAL A 5 8.33 -6.84 0.61
C VAL A 5 8.62 -5.54 -0.13
N GLY A 6 9.88 -5.24 -0.37
CA GLY A 6 10.30 -4.15 -1.25
C GLY A 6 11.33 -4.67 -2.25
N TYR A 7 11.29 -4.14 -3.47
CA TYR A 7 12.28 -4.43 -4.49
C TYR A 7 12.65 -3.17 -5.25
N ALA A 8 13.95 -2.97 -5.47
CA ALA A 8 14.48 -1.96 -6.38
C ALA A 8 15.70 -2.57 -7.08
N GLY A 9 15.63 -2.73 -8.40
CA GLY A 9 16.73 -3.37 -9.13
C GLY A 9 16.52 -3.42 -10.64
N LYS A 10 17.10 -4.44 -11.28
CA LYS A 10 17.08 -4.62 -12.75
C LYS A 10 16.00 -5.59 -13.23
N LYS A 11 15.41 -6.39 -12.33
CA LYS A 11 14.38 -7.36 -12.69
C LYS A 11 13.02 -6.68 -12.72
N ASN A 12 12.02 -7.36 -13.29
CA ASN A 12 10.64 -6.97 -13.15
C ASN A 12 10.21 -7.10 -11.67
N ALA A 13 9.78 -6.00 -11.07
CA ALA A 13 9.42 -5.91 -9.66
C ALA A 13 8.22 -6.79 -9.31
N GLU A 14 7.19 -6.85 -10.14
CA GLU A 14 5.99 -7.68 -9.92
C GLU A 14 6.39 -9.13 -9.58
N SER A 15 7.24 -9.75 -10.42
CA SER A 15 7.68 -11.13 -10.20
C SER A 15 8.43 -11.34 -8.88
N VAL A 16 9.30 -10.39 -8.51
CA VAL A 16 10.09 -10.48 -7.27
C VAL A 16 9.19 -10.27 -6.05
N LEU A 17 8.28 -9.31 -6.13
CA LEU A 17 7.34 -8.99 -5.06
C LEU A 17 6.40 -10.17 -4.81
N VAL A 18 5.80 -10.75 -5.84
CA VAL A 18 4.90 -11.91 -5.72
C VAL A 18 5.63 -13.09 -5.03
N VAL A 19 6.83 -13.45 -5.47
CA VAL A 19 7.62 -14.51 -4.83
C VAL A 19 7.91 -14.19 -3.36
N GLY A 20 8.30 -12.95 -3.05
CA GLY A 20 8.52 -12.52 -1.67
C GLY A 20 7.24 -12.62 -0.82
N LEU A 21 6.09 -12.25 -1.39
CA LEU A 21 4.81 -12.33 -0.70
C LEU A 21 4.35 -13.77 -0.46
N ILE A 22 4.63 -14.71 -1.37
CA ILE A 22 4.41 -16.15 -1.13
C ILE A 22 5.19 -16.61 0.10
N CYS A 23 6.47 -16.23 0.21
CA CYS A 23 7.28 -16.55 1.38
C CYS A 23 6.73 -15.95 2.70
N LEU A 24 5.88 -14.92 2.61
CA LEU A 24 5.25 -14.24 3.74
C LEU A 24 3.74 -14.54 3.86
N GLU A 25 3.18 -15.50 3.12
CA GLU A 25 1.74 -15.75 3.16
C GLU A 25 1.28 -16.29 4.53
N TYR A 26 2.15 -17.03 5.24
CA TYR A 26 1.88 -17.51 6.60
C TYR A 26 1.64 -16.39 7.63
N ARG A 27 2.02 -15.16 7.28
CA ARG A 27 1.92 -13.96 8.13
C ARG A 27 0.56 -13.26 8.00
N GLY A 28 -0.04 -13.28 6.81
CA GLY A 28 -1.37 -12.71 6.54
C GLY A 28 -1.92 -13.20 5.21
N TYR A 29 -3.22 -13.49 5.17
CA TYR A 29 -3.89 -14.16 4.05
C TYR A 29 -5.30 -13.61 3.78
N ASP A 30 -5.69 -12.50 4.41
CA ASP A 30 -7.00 -11.88 4.22
C ASP A 30 -7.06 -11.06 2.93
N SER A 31 -5.92 -10.48 2.53
CA SER A 31 -5.73 -9.76 1.29
C SER A 31 -4.24 -9.55 1.00
N ALA A 32 -3.91 -9.26 -0.24
CA ALA A 32 -2.56 -8.93 -0.67
C ALA A 32 -2.56 -7.89 -1.79
N GLY A 33 -1.44 -7.22 -1.97
CA GLY A 33 -1.28 -6.28 -3.08
C GLY A 33 0.16 -5.83 -3.28
N ILE A 34 0.38 -5.20 -4.44
CA ILE A 34 1.64 -4.57 -4.83
C ILE A 34 1.39 -3.17 -5.37
N ALA A 35 2.41 -2.34 -5.28
CA ALA A 35 2.53 -1.09 -6.01
C ALA A 35 3.88 -1.08 -6.73
N VAL A 36 3.87 -0.84 -8.03
CA VAL A 36 5.07 -0.80 -8.88
C VAL A 36 5.16 0.55 -9.56
N LEU A 37 6.36 1.11 -9.60
CA LEU A 37 6.65 2.33 -10.33
C LEU A 37 6.93 2.01 -11.80
N ASP A 38 6.10 2.54 -12.69
CA ASP A 38 6.24 2.41 -14.14
C ASP A 38 6.23 3.79 -14.79
N GLN A 39 7.35 4.18 -15.42
CA GLN A 39 7.48 5.44 -16.17
C GLN A 39 7.04 6.72 -15.43
N GLY A 40 7.07 6.72 -14.09
CA GLY A 40 6.64 7.84 -13.25
C GLY A 40 5.27 7.66 -12.60
N ASP A 41 4.48 6.70 -13.07
CA ASP A 41 3.18 6.36 -12.52
C ASP A 41 3.26 5.20 -11.53
N ILE A 42 2.41 5.23 -10.50
CA ILE A 42 2.30 4.15 -9.51
C ILE A 42 1.15 3.21 -9.91
N LEU A 43 1.48 1.99 -10.31
CA LEU A 43 0.53 0.94 -10.62
C LEU A 43 0.21 0.11 -9.37
N VAL A 44 -0.97 0.33 -8.79
CA VAL A 44 -1.46 -0.43 -7.63
C VAL A 44 -2.31 -1.62 -8.09
N ARG A 45 -2.01 -2.81 -7.57
CA ARG A 45 -2.75 -4.05 -7.83
C ARG A 45 -3.02 -4.76 -6.52
N LYS A 46 -4.29 -5.03 -6.23
CA LYS A 46 -4.73 -5.54 -4.93
C LYS A 46 -5.79 -6.60 -5.14
N SER A 47 -5.83 -7.57 -4.24
CA SER A 47 -6.87 -8.61 -4.23
C SER A 47 -7.27 -8.96 -2.79
N LYS A 48 -8.52 -9.38 -2.62
CA LYS A 48 -8.99 -10.02 -1.39
C LYS A 48 -8.57 -11.49 -1.43
N GLY A 49 -8.19 -12.03 -0.28
CA GLY A 49 -7.81 -13.43 -0.13
C GLY A 49 -6.30 -13.65 -0.23
N LYS A 50 -5.96 -14.80 -0.81
CA LYS A 50 -4.61 -15.38 -0.81
C LYS A 50 -3.76 -14.84 -1.94
N ILE A 51 -2.46 -15.17 -1.94
CA ILE A 51 -1.55 -14.70 -3.00
C ILE A 51 -1.99 -15.16 -4.39
N LYS A 52 -2.54 -16.38 -4.51
CA LYS A 52 -3.09 -16.90 -5.78
C LYS A 52 -4.15 -16.00 -6.41
N ASP A 53 -4.92 -15.28 -5.58
CA ASP A 53 -6.00 -14.40 -6.04
C ASP A 53 -5.40 -13.09 -6.57
N LEU A 54 -4.28 -12.63 -6.00
CA LEU A 54 -3.48 -11.54 -6.54
C LEU A 54 -2.77 -11.94 -7.84
N GLU A 55 -2.20 -13.15 -7.91
CA GLU A 55 -1.57 -13.68 -9.15
C GLU A 55 -2.58 -13.79 -10.30
N ALA A 56 -3.82 -14.20 -10.01
CA ALA A 56 -4.89 -14.17 -11.01
C ALA A 56 -5.18 -12.74 -11.50
N TYR A 57 -5.30 -11.79 -10.57
CA TYR A 57 -5.54 -10.39 -10.92
C TYR A 57 -4.39 -9.77 -11.74
N LEU A 58 -3.13 -10.10 -11.42
CA LEU A 58 -1.95 -9.61 -12.15
C LEU A 58 -1.84 -10.17 -13.58
N ARG A 59 -2.36 -11.36 -13.85
CA ARG A 59 -2.44 -11.91 -15.22
C ARG A 59 -3.37 -11.08 -16.11
N GLU A 60 -4.43 -10.51 -15.54
CA GLU A 60 -5.37 -9.64 -16.26
C GLU A 60 -4.89 -8.18 -16.28
N PHE A 61 -4.31 -7.72 -15.19
CA PHE A 61 -3.86 -6.34 -14.99
C PHE A 61 -2.41 -6.31 -14.51
N PRO A 62 -1.42 -6.47 -15.41
CA PRO A 62 -0.02 -6.46 -15.04
C PRO A 62 0.43 -5.10 -14.49
N ALA A 63 1.53 -5.13 -13.74
CA ALA A 63 2.22 -3.99 -13.15
C ALA A 63 3.72 -4.03 -13.52
N PRO A 64 4.08 -3.64 -14.76
CA PRO A 64 5.47 -3.57 -15.18
C PRO A 64 6.25 -2.53 -14.37
N GLY A 65 7.57 -2.68 -14.35
CA GLY A 65 8.49 -1.79 -13.63
C GLY A 65 9.54 -2.56 -12.84
N ASN A 66 10.49 -1.84 -12.25
CA ASN A 66 11.66 -2.43 -11.59
C ASN A 66 11.87 -1.96 -10.15
N VAL A 67 10.98 -1.09 -9.66
CA VAL A 67 10.90 -0.63 -8.28
C VAL A 67 9.47 -0.82 -7.80
N GLY A 68 9.29 -1.41 -6.62
CA GLY A 68 7.96 -1.59 -6.05
C GLY A 68 7.97 -2.13 -4.64
N ILE A 69 6.78 -2.15 -4.05
CA ILE A 69 6.50 -2.65 -2.70
C ILE A 69 5.30 -3.59 -2.74
N GLY A 70 5.25 -4.53 -1.82
CA GLY A 70 4.19 -5.51 -1.68
C GLY A 70 3.80 -5.73 -0.22
N HIS A 71 2.56 -6.17 -0.01
CA HIS A 71 2.03 -6.44 1.32
C HIS A 71 1.12 -7.66 1.37
N THR A 72 1.26 -8.45 2.44
CA THR A 72 0.26 -9.42 2.87
C THR A 72 -0.41 -8.95 4.15
N ARG A 73 -1.75 -8.95 4.16
CA ARG A 73 -2.54 -8.33 5.21
C ARG A 73 -3.26 -9.36 6.06
N TRP A 74 -3.19 -9.14 7.37
CA TRP A 74 -4.10 -9.69 8.38
C TRP A 74 -4.97 -8.52 8.86
N ALA A 75 -6.27 -8.56 8.64
CA ALA A 75 -7.14 -7.42 8.87
C ALA A 75 -7.35 -7.16 10.37
N THR A 76 -7.06 -5.94 10.83
CA THR A 76 -7.37 -5.45 12.19
C THR A 76 -8.44 -4.35 12.15
N HIS A 77 -8.33 -3.40 11.22
CA HIS A 77 -9.32 -2.34 10.96
C HIS A 77 -9.92 -2.48 9.55
N GLY A 78 -11.24 -2.44 9.45
CA GLY A 78 -11.94 -2.61 8.17
C GLY A 78 -11.93 -4.06 7.68
N GLU A 79 -13.02 -4.47 7.04
CA GLU A 79 -13.15 -5.84 6.54
C GLU A 79 -12.11 -6.17 5.44
N PRO A 80 -11.76 -7.46 5.27
CA PRO A 80 -11.00 -7.92 4.12
C PRO A 80 -11.74 -7.64 2.80
N ASN A 81 -11.22 -6.69 2.02
CA ASN A 81 -11.65 -6.39 0.66
C ASN A 81 -10.51 -5.74 -0.13
N GLN A 82 -10.71 -5.53 -1.43
CA GLN A 82 -9.69 -4.97 -2.32
C GLN A 82 -9.31 -3.53 -1.95
N ILE A 83 -10.26 -2.73 -1.44
CA ILE A 83 -10.04 -1.31 -1.10
C ILE A 83 -9.14 -1.20 0.15
N ASN A 84 -9.42 -2.00 1.17
CA ASN A 84 -8.72 -2.05 2.45
C ASN A 84 -7.40 -2.84 2.38
N ALA A 85 -7.16 -3.60 1.30
CA ALA A 85 -5.86 -4.18 1.05
C ALA A 85 -4.80 -3.07 0.89
N HIS A 86 -3.59 -3.33 1.34
CA HIS A 86 -2.43 -2.49 1.05
C HIS A 86 -1.87 -2.86 -0.33
N PRO A 87 -1.13 -1.97 -1.02
CA PRO A 87 -0.75 -0.60 -0.60
C PRO A 87 -1.87 0.44 -0.64
N HIS A 88 -1.72 1.51 0.15
CA HIS A 88 -2.57 2.71 0.10
C HIS A 88 -1.83 3.85 -0.58
N THR A 89 -2.56 4.71 -1.29
CA THR A 89 -2.01 5.89 -1.98
C THR A 89 -2.65 7.18 -1.49
N ASP A 90 -2.03 8.30 -1.83
CA ASP A 90 -2.61 9.63 -1.69
C ASP A 90 -3.67 9.89 -2.78
N THR A 91 -4.31 11.05 -2.74
CA THR A 91 -5.38 11.41 -3.68
C THR A 91 -4.90 11.42 -5.14
N ASN A 92 -3.62 11.74 -5.38
CA ASN A 92 -3.05 11.86 -6.72
C ASN A 92 -2.16 10.67 -7.10
N SER A 93 -2.12 9.60 -6.30
CA SER A 93 -1.28 8.42 -6.52
C SER A 93 0.20 8.73 -6.75
N THR A 94 0.72 9.75 -6.07
CA THR A 94 2.14 10.16 -6.11
C THR A 94 2.99 9.43 -5.07
N VAL A 95 2.37 8.77 -4.09
CA VAL A 95 3.03 7.94 -3.09
C VAL A 95 2.20 6.69 -2.79
N ALA A 96 2.87 5.55 -2.62
CA ALA A 96 2.27 4.32 -2.12
C ALA A 96 2.92 3.89 -0.81
N VAL A 97 2.10 3.46 0.14
CA VAL A 97 2.51 3.07 1.49
C VAL A 97 1.97 1.69 1.83
N VAL A 98 2.83 0.88 2.43
CA VAL A 98 2.49 -0.37 3.13
C VAL A 98 2.90 -0.22 4.59
N HIS A 99 2.15 -0.84 5.49
CA HIS A 99 2.35 -0.68 6.93
C HIS A 99 2.05 -1.99 7.67
N ASN A 100 2.91 -2.29 8.64
CA ASN A 100 2.71 -3.35 9.62
C ASN A 100 2.70 -2.70 11.00
N GLY A 101 1.54 -2.65 11.63
CA GLY A 101 1.35 -1.97 12.91
C GLY A 101 -0.08 -1.47 13.04
N ILE A 102 -0.30 -0.60 14.03
CA ILE A 102 -1.56 0.11 14.23
C ILE A 102 -1.24 1.59 14.44
N ILE A 103 -1.94 2.47 13.73
CA ILE A 103 -1.88 3.92 13.96
C ILE A 103 -3.03 4.28 14.91
N GLU A 104 -2.74 4.39 16.20
CA GLU A 104 -3.77 4.51 17.24
C GLU A 104 -4.63 5.77 17.10
N ASN A 105 -4.04 6.88 16.65
CA ASN A 105 -4.72 8.16 16.48
C ASN A 105 -5.23 8.42 15.05
N TYR A 106 -5.38 7.38 14.21
CA TYR A 106 -5.77 7.55 12.80
C TYR A 106 -7.12 8.26 12.61
N LEU A 107 -8.08 8.10 13.53
CA LEU A 107 -9.38 8.76 13.44
C LEU A 107 -9.24 10.29 13.56
N GLU A 108 -8.37 10.75 14.46
CA GLU A 108 -8.07 12.17 14.61
C GLU A 108 -7.38 12.70 13.36
N LEU A 109 -6.32 12.02 12.90
CA LEU A 109 -5.59 12.38 11.69
C LEU A 109 -6.49 12.42 10.45
N LYS A 110 -7.35 11.41 10.28
CA LYS A 110 -8.33 11.32 9.18
C LYS A 110 -9.33 12.47 9.23
N SER A 111 -9.81 12.84 10.42
CA SER A 111 -10.70 14.00 10.61
C SER A 111 -10.03 15.31 10.21
N GLN A 112 -8.79 15.53 10.66
CA GLN A 112 -8.01 16.72 10.31
C GLN A 112 -7.73 16.82 8.80
N LEU A 113 -7.32 15.71 8.17
CA LEU A 113 -7.05 15.65 6.73
C LEU A 113 -8.32 15.83 5.89
N LYS A 114 -9.46 15.26 6.30
CA LYS A 114 -10.74 15.50 5.63
C LYS A 114 -11.15 16.98 5.65
N LYS A 115 -10.93 17.69 6.78
CA LYS A 115 -11.17 19.14 6.88
C LYS A 115 -10.29 19.95 5.92
N LYS A 116 -9.12 19.42 5.57
CA LYS A 116 -8.17 19.98 4.59
C LYS A 116 -8.47 19.56 3.14
N GLY A 117 -9.52 18.77 2.91
CA GLY A 117 -9.98 18.39 1.57
C GLY A 117 -9.46 17.04 1.05
N HIS A 118 -8.73 16.25 1.85
CA HIS A 118 -8.30 14.92 1.44
C HIS A 118 -9.47 13.94 1.38
N VAL A 119 -9.50 13.13 0.32
CA VAL A 119 -10.53 12.10 0.10
C VAL A 119 -9.98 10.72 0.42
N PHE A 120 -10.58 10.07 1.41
CA PHE A 120 -10.24 8.71 1.83
C PHE A 120 -11.19 7.70 1.19
N GLN A 121 -10.64 6.58 0.73
CA GLN A 121 -11.37 5.49 0.08
C GLN A 121 -11.53 4.28 1.00
N SER A 122 -10.59 4.04 1.91
CA SER A 122 -10.56 2.86 2.77
C SER A 122 -11.06 3.13 4.19
N LEU A 123 -11.23 2.03 4.92
CA LEU A 123 -11.54 2.02 6.35
C LEU A 123 -10.33 1.65 7.21
N THR A 124 -9.13 1.59 6.62
CA THR A 124 -7.92 1.26 7.36
C THR A 124 -7.33 2.49 8.04
N ASP A 125 -6.59 2.23 9.10
CA ASP A 125 -5.75 3.22 9.77
C ASP A 125 -4.63 3.72 8.85
N THR A 126 -4.05 2.81 8.06
CA THR A 126 -2.85 3.05 7.25
C THR A 126 -3.03 4.13 6.17
N GLU A 127 -4.23 4.31 5.61
CA GLU A 127 -4.48 5.30 4.56
C GLU A 127 -4.19 6.75 4.99
N VAL A 128 -4.16 7.05 6.29
CA VAL A 128 -3.75 8.38 6.75
C VAL A 128 -2.31 8.71 6.39
N LEU A 129 -1.41 7.72 6.28
CA LEU A 129 0.01 7.95 6.01
C LEU A 129 0.29 8.59 4.65
N PRO A 130 -0.19 8.05 3.50
CA PRO A 130 0.06 8.68 2.22
C PRO A 130 -0.57 10.08 2.13
N HIS A 131 -1.73 10.33 2.75
CA HIS A 131 -2.31 11.68 2.82
C HIS A 131 -1.52 12.65 3.70
N LEU A 132 -0.93 12.18 4.80
CA LEU A 132 -0.01 13.02 5.60
C LEU A 132 1.24 13.40 4.79
N LEU A 133 1.80 12.47 4.01
CA LEU A 133 2.93 12.75 3.12
C LEU A 133 2.54 13.75 2.02
N GLU A 134 1.36 13.58 1.43
CA GLU A 134 0.78 14.51 0.46
C GLU A 134 0.65 15.92 1.06
N GLU A 135 0.08 16.04 2.26
CA GLU A 135 -0.12 17.32 2.96
C GLU A 135 1.20 17.98 3.36
N SER A 136 2.18 17.21 3.82
CA SER A 136 3.53 17.70 4.14
C SER A 136 4.21 18.31 2.91
N LYS A 137 4.07 17.69 1.74
CA LYS A 137 4.64 18.22 0.48
C LYS A 137 4.03 19.56 0.07
N LYS A 138 2.73 19.80 0.36
CA LYS A 138 2.05 21.07 0.09
C LYS A 138 2.55 22.21 1.00
N THR A 139 3.05 21.88 2.19
CA THR A 139 3.33 22.86 3.26
C THR A 139 4.83 23.23 3.37
N GLU A 140 5.70 22.79 2.44
CA GLU A 140 7.17 22.98 2.47
C GLU A 140 7.90 22.51 3.76
N SER A 141 7.22 21.87 4.71
CA SER A 141 7.87 21.21 5.84
C SER A 141 8.15 19.75 5.47
N LEU A 142 9.30 19.52 4.84
CA LEU A 142 9.86 18.18 4.67
C LEU A 142 9.89 17.48 6.04
N ILE A 143 9.14 16.39 6.19
CA ILE A 143 9.27 15.50 7.35
C ILE A 143 10.73 15.04 7.40
N LYS A 144 11.48 15.54 8.37
CA LYS A 144 12.83 15.05 8.67
C LYS A 144 12.69 13.74 9.46
N ILE A 145 12.68 12.62 8.75
CA ILE A 145 12.76 11.29 9.38
C ILE A 145 14.24 11.05 9.69
N HIS A 146 14.60 11.08 10.97
CA HIS A 146 15.88 10.56 11.43
C HIS A 146 15.74 9.04 11.60
N PHE A 147 16.58 8.28 10.88
CA PHE A 147 16.77 6.84 11.10
C PHE A 147 17.79 6.61 12.22
#